data_AF-A0A7G8FYK9-F1
#
_entry.id   AF-A0A7G8FYK9-F1
#
_cell.length_a   1.000
_cell.length_b   1.000
_cell.length_c   1.000
_cell.angle_alpha   90.00
_cell.angle_beta   90.00
_cell.angle_gamma   90.00
#
_symmetry.space_group_name_H-M   'P 1'
#
loop_
_entity.id
_entity.type
_entity.pdbx_description
1 polymer ?
#
loop_
_entity_poly.entity_id
_entity_poly.type
_entity_poly.pdbx_seq_one_letter_code
_entity_poly.pdbx_strand_id
1 'polypeptide(L)'
;MSIPSWQRFLGLLAYLLPWSDAIPFGSHLMGQFPWLQWLTLPALPIALLEQGIPFGNLLIFFLLFLAVVRNPAVPYFIRFNTLQALLVDIIVVLLGYAFMILLQPLGGGLMLRTLSSTVVIAVLAVVIFALVECIRGREPDLPGLSQAVRMQLY
;
A
#
# COMPACT_ATOMS: atom_id res chain seq x y z
N MET A 1 8.55 -5.31 -25.77
CA MET A 1 7.42 -4.38 -26.00
C MET A 1 7.42 -3.36 -24.89
N SER A 2 7.48 -2.06 -25.19
CA SER A 2 7.43 -1.01 -24.16
C SER A 2 6.06 -0.97 -23.50
N ILE A 3 6.02 -1.07 -22.17
CA ILE A 3 4.77 -0.97 -21.40
C ILE A 3 4.16 0.41 -21.65
N PRO A 4 2.90 0.51 -22.11
CA PRO A 4 2.27 1.80 -22.38
C PRO A 4 2.10 2.61 -21.10
N SER A 5 2.16 3.94 -21.21
CA SER A 5 2.15 4.88 -20.07
C SER A 5 0.91 4.74 -19.18
N TRP A 6 -0.25 4.44 -19.76
CA TRP A 6 -1.49 4.24 -19.00
C TRP A 6 -1.42 3.00 -18.07
N GLN A 7 -0.73 1.93 -18.48
CA GLN A 7 -0.54 0.75 -17.62
C GLN A 7 0.41 1.04 -16.46
N ARG A 8 1.43 1.88 -16.71
CA ARG A 8 2.34 2.35 -15.65
C ARG A 8 1.54 3.15 -14.63
N PHE A 9 0.73 4.11 -15.08
CA PHE A 9 -0.09 4.92 -14.18
C PHE A 9 -1.07 4.09 -13.35
N LEU A 10 -1.78 3.13 -13.96
CA LEU A 10 -2.68 2.25 -13.20
C LEU A 10 -1.94 1.35 -12.20
N GLY A 11 -0.76 0.84 -12.58
CA GLY A 11 0.10 0.08 -11.66
C GLY A 11 0.55 0.93 -10.46
N LEU A 12 0.86 2.21 -10.69
CA LEU A 12 1.20 3.17 -9.64
C LEU A 12 0.04 3.44 -8.69
N LEU A 13 -1.16 3.65 -9.24
CA LEU A 13 -2.35 3.91 -8.43
C LEU A 13 -2.65 2.78 -7.45
N ALA A 14 -2.32 1.54 -7.79
CA ALA A 14 -2.53 0.42 -6.88
C ALA A 14 -1.74 0.57 -5.56
N TYR A 15 -0.53 1.15 -5.61
CA TYR A 15 0.29 1.38 -4.40
C TYR A 15 -0.20 2.54 -3.53
N LEU A 16 -1.18 3.32 -3.99
CA LEU A 16 -1.83 4.31 -3.13
C LEU A 16 -2.70 3.65 -2.04
N LEU A 17 -3.17 2.42 -2.27
CA LEU A 17 -3.92 1.64 -1.29
C LEU A 17 -3.09 1.37 -0.02
N PRO A 18 -1.98 0.61 -0.06
CA PRO A 18 -1.17 0.38 1.13
C PRO A 18 -0.57 1.66 1.73
N TRP A 19 -0.42 2.72 0.92
CA TRP A 19 -0.01 4.03 1.42
C TRP A 19 -1.11 4.69 2.26
N SER A 20 -2.38 4.62 1.83
CA SER A 20 -3.55 5.10 2.58
C SER A 20 -3.56 4.50 3.98
N ASP A 21 -3.42 3.18 4.06
CA ASP A 21 -3.47 2.43 5.32
C ASP A 21 -2.25 2.65 6.21
N ALA A 22 -1.13 3.09 5.64
CA ALA A 22 0.07 3.42 6.39
C ALA A 22 0.02 4.83 7.03
N ILE A 23 -0.81 5.74 6.52
CA ILE A 23 -0.88 7.13 7.02
C ILE A 23 -1.15 7.23 8.53
N PRO A 24 -2.09 6.47 9.14
CA PRO A 24 -2.39 6.54 10.57
C PRO A 24 -1.17 6.29 11.47
N PHE A 25 -0.27 5.40 11.06
CA PHE A 25 0.98 5.12 11.80
C PHE A 25 1.93 6.33 11.81
N GLY A 26 1.80 7.23 10.84
CA GLY A 26 2.70 8.37 10.63
C GLY A 26 2.28 9.63 11.38
N SER A 27 1.15 9.59 12.10
CA SER A 27 0.59 10.74 12.83
C SER A 27 1.63 11.45 13.71
N HIS A 28 2.51 10.70 14.37
CA HIS A 28 3.58 11.27 15.18
C HIS A 28 4.68 11.95 14.37
N LEU A 29 5.13 11.33 13.28
CA LEU A 29 6.13 11.91 12.36
C LEU A 29 5.60 13.17 11.68
N MET A 30 4.35 13.14 11.23
CA MET A 30 3.71 14.27 10.56
C MET A 30 3.49 15.46 11.50
N GLY A 31 3.29 15.21 12.80
CA GLY A 31 3.25 16.26 13.82
C GLY A 31 4.61 16.94 14.04
N GLN A 32 5.71 16.19 13.93
CA GLN A 32 7.08 16.74 14.03
C GLN A 32 7.53 17.42 12.73
N PHE A 33 7.05 16.91 11.60
CA PHE A 33 7.47 17.31 10.27
C PHE A 33 6.25 17.61 9.38
N PRO A 34 5.71 18.84 9.42
CA PRO A 34 4.48 19.19 8.71
C PRO A 34 4.54 18.98 7.19
N TRP A 35 5.73 19.12 6.60
CA TRP A 35 5.98 18.84 5.18
C TRP A 35 5.70 17.38 4.75
N LEU A 36 5.71 16.40 5.65
CA LEU A 36 5.27 15.04 5.31
C LEU A 36 3.76 14.94 5.03
N GLN A 37 2.96 15.92 5.47
CA GLN A 37 1.53 15.95 5.19
C GLN A 37 1.22 16.08 3.69
N TRP A 38 2.12 16.66 2.89
CA TRP A 38 1.94 16.69 1.43
C TRP A 38 1.89 15.30 0.80
N LEU A 39 2.52 14.30 1.43
CA LEU A 39 2.49 12.92 0.95
C LEU A 39 1.14 12.23 1.21
N THR A 40 0.28 12.75 2.08
CA THR A 40 -1.05 12.16 2.34
C THR A 40 -2.06 12.54 1.26
N LEU A 41 -1.87 13.69 0.60
CA LEU A 41 -2.75 14.20 -0.46
C LEU A 41 -3.09 13.18 -1.56
N PRO A 42 -2.15 12.43 -2.16
CA PRO A 42 -2.48 11.45 -3.19
C PRO A 42 -3.32 10.27 -2.67
N ALA A 43 -3.24 9.93 -1.38
CA ALA A 43 -4.01 8.83 -0.79
C ALA A 43 -5.36 9.27 -0.21
N LEU A 44 -5.60 10.58 -0.03
CA LEU A 44 -6.88 11.12 0.44
C LEU A 44 -8.13 10.54 -0.25
N PRO A 45 -8.21 10.43 -1.60
CA PRO A 45 -9.43 9.91 -2.22
C PRO A 45 -9.72 8.46 -1.82
N ILE A 46 -8.69 7.65 -1.60
CA ILE A 46 -8.85 6.26 -1.14
C ILE A 46 -9.26 6.26 0.34
N ALA A 47 -8.55 7.02 1.19
CA ALA A 47 -8.86 7.12 2.61
C ALA A 47 -10.30 7.58 2.89
N LEU A 48 -10.82 8.53 2.11
CA LEU A 48 -12.19 9.01 2.23
C LEU A 48 -13.21 7.94 1.81
N LEU A 49 -12.92 7.15 0.78
CA LEU A 49 -13.76 6.02 0.37
C LEU A 49 -13.78 4.93 1.46
N GLU A 50 -12.63 4.65 2.06
CA GLU A 50 -12.48 3.67 3.12
C GLU A 50 -13.25 4.03 4.39
N GLN A 51 -13.24 5.32 4.75
CA GLN A 51 -13.96 5.83 5.92
C GLN A 51 -15.48 5.97 5.68
N GLY A 52 -15.90 6.16 4.44
CA GLY A 52 -17.30 6.37 4.07
C GLY A 52 -18.16 5.11 4.12
N ILE A 53 -17.55 3.92 4.15
CA ILE A 53 -18.26 2.63 4.06
C ILE A 53 -17.75 1.69 5.17
N PRO A 54 -18.64 0.95 5.87
CA PRO A 54 -18.20 -0.06 6.82
C PRO A 54 -17.31 -1.10 6.13
N PHE A 55 -16.16 -1.40 6.73
CA PHE A 55 -15.13 -2.28 6.16
C PHE A 55 -14.60 -1.81 4.79
N GLY A 56 -14.53 -0.49 4.57
CA GLY A 56 -14.16 0.10 3.28
C GLY A 56 -12.84 -0.43 2.70
N ASN A 57 -11.77 -0.51 3.51
CA ASN A 57 -10.49 -1.10 3.06
C ASN A 57 -10.68 -2.53 2.53
N LEU A 58 -11.35 -3.40 3.29
CA LEU A 58 -11.58 -4.80 2.90
C LEU A 58 -12.43 -4.91 1.62
N LEU A 59 -13.44 -4.04 1.47
CA LEU A 59 -14.27 -4.00 0.26
C LEU A 59 -13.47 -3.56 -0.96
N ILE A 60 -12.59 -2.56 -0.82
CA ILE A 60 -11.71 -2.10 -1.89
C ILE A 60 -10.70 -3.20 -2.25
N PHE A 61 -10.14 -3.90 -1.26
CA PHE A 61 -9.29 -5.06 -1.46
C PHE A 61 -9.98 -6.11 -2.35
N PHE A 62 -11.21 -6.53 -1.97
CA PHE A 62 -11.95 -7.53 -2.75
C PHE A 62 -12.33 -7.03 -4.13
N LEU A 63 -12.70 -5.75 -4.25
CA LEU A 63 -13.02 -5.14 -5.54
C LEU A 63 -11.81 -5.18 -6.47
N LEU A 64 -10.63 -4.73 -6.02
CA LEU A 64 -9.41 -4.77 -6.83
C LEU A 64 -8.98 -6.20 -7.15
N PHE A 65 -9.09 -7.12 -6.19
CA PHE A 65 -8.74 -8.52 -6.41
C PHE A 65 -9.64 -9.18 -7.47
N LEU A 66 -10.96 -9.02 -7.36
CA LEU A 66 -11.91 -9.65 -8.28
C LEU A 66 -11.94 -8.95 -9.65
N ALA A 67 -11.97 -7.62 -9.67
CA ALA A 67 -12.13 -6.85 -10.91
C ALA A 67 -10.83 -6.74 -11.72
N VAL A 68 -9.68 -6.69 -11.04
CA VAL A 68 -8.37 -6.48 -11.69
C VAL A 68 -7.56 -7.77 -11.73
N VAL A 69 -7.23 -8.34 -10.57
CA VAL A 69 -6.29 -9.48 -10.48
C VAL A 69 -6.86 -10.74 -11.13
N ARG A 70 -8.15 -11.05 -10.89
CA ARG A 70 -8.83 -12.22 -11.44
C ARG A 70 -9.32 -12.03 -12.87
N ASN A 71 -9.31 -10.81 -13.40
CA ASN A 71 -9.83 -10.54 -14.74
C ASN A 71 -8.75 -10.80 -15.81
N PRO A 72 -8.92 -11.80 -16.69
CA PRO A 72 -7.93 -12.14 -17.72
C PRO A 72 -7.83 -11.08 -18.83
N ALA A 73 -8.83 -10.20 -18.98
CA ALA A 73 -8.78 -9.09 -19.92
C ALA A 73 -7.78 -8.00 -19.49
N VAL A 74 -7.40 -7.98 -18.20
CA VAL A 74 -6.43 -7.02 -17.68
C VAL A 74 -5.00 -7.50 -18.00
N PRO A 75 -4.13 -6.61 -18.52
CA PRO A 75 -2.73 -6.93 -18.78
C PRO A 75 -1.99 -7.45 -17.54
N TYR A 76 -1.09 -8.42 -17.76
CA TYR A 76 -0.27 -9.02 -16.71
C TYR A 76 0.42 -7.99 -15.81
N PHE A 77 0.99 -6.92 -16.40
CA PHE A 77 1.70 -5.88 -15.64
C PHE A 77 0.82 -5.19 -14.60
N ILE A 78 -0.43 -4.88 -14.93
CA ILE A 78 -1.36 -4.26 -13.97
C ILE A 78 -1.72 -5.28 -12.89
N ARG A 79 -2.05 -6.51 -13.29
CA ARG A 79 -2.39 -7.60 -12.35
C ARG A 79 -1.28 -7.87 -11.35
N PHE A 80 -0.03 -7.88 -11.81
CA PHE A 80 1.16 -8.04 -10.98
C PHE A 80 1.29 -6.92 -9.95
N ASN A 81 1.25 -5.66 -10.40
CA ASN A 81 1.38 -4.50 -9.50
C ASN A 81 0.22 -4.40 -8.51
N THR A 82 -1.01 -4.65 -8.97
CA THR A 82 -2.18 -4.64 -8.09
C THR A 82 -2.08 -5.75 -7.05
N LEU A 83 -1.72 -6.97 -7.44
CA LEU A 83 -1.59 -8.07 -6.48
C LEU A 83 -0.46 -7.82 -5.48
N GLN A 84 0.67 -7.27 -5.94
CA GLN A 84 1.77 -6.88 -5.04
C GLN A 84 1.35 -5.79 -4.05
N ALA A 85 0.64 -4.75 -4.51
CA ALA A 85 0.13 -3.69 -3.65
C ALA A 85 -0.89 -4.23 -2.63
N LEU A 86 -1.77 -5.15 -3.04
CA LEU A 86 -2.72 -5.83 -2.15
C LEU A 86 -2.02 -6.67 -1.08
N LEU A 87 -0.91 -7.36 -1.41
CA LEU A 87 -0.13 -8.09 -0.41
C LEU A 87 0.55 -7.15 0.60
N VAL A 88 1.09 -6.02 0.13
CA VAL A 88 1.66 -5.00 1.02
C VAL A 88 0.56 -4.43 1.93
N ASP A 89 -0.62 -4.14 1.37
CA ASP A 89 -1.79 -3.63 2.10
C ASP A 89 -2.19 -4.60 3.22
N ILE A 90 -2.31 -5.90 2.93
CA ILE A 90 -2.55 -6.93 3.95
C ILE A 90 -1.51 -6.84 5.09
N ILE A 91 -0.23 -6.70 4.77
CA ILE A 91 0.82 -6.60 5.80
C ILE A 91 0.62 -5.34 6.65
N VAL A 92 0.32 -4.19 6.04
CA VAL A 92 0.11 -2.91 6.73
C VAL A 92 -1.12 -2.98 7.63
N VAL A 93 -2.24 -3.48 7.13
CA VAL A 93 -3.48 -3.65 7.89
C VAL A 93 -3.30 -4.60 9.08
N LEU A 94 -2.61 -5.74 8.87
CA LEU A 94 -2.32 -6.68 9.94
C LEU A 94 -1.40 -6.08 11.01
N LEU A 95 -0.40 -5.29 10.60
CA LEU A 95 0.40 -4.52 11.55
C LEU A 95 -0.48 -3.53 12.32
N GLY A 96 -1.46 -2.89 11.67
CA GLY A 96 -2.36 -1.94 12.32
C GLY A 96 -3.16 -2.60 13.45
N TYR A 97 -3.75 -3.75 13.15
CA TYR A 97 -4.44 -4.55 14.16
C TYR A 97 -3.50 -5.05 15.26
N ALA A 98 -2.28 -5.50 14.92
CA ALA A 98 -1.29 -5.91 15.91
C ALA A 98 -0.93 -4.76 16.86
N PHE A 99 -0.75 -3.54 16.34
CA PHE A 99 -0.46 -2.37 17.18
C PHE A 99 -1.63 -2.00 18.08
N MET A 100 -2.85 -2.01 17.54
CA MET A 100 -4.06 -1.67 18.28
C MET A 100 -4.38 -2.69 19.39
N ILE A 101 -4.23 -3.99 19.11
CA ILE A 101 -4.64 -5.05 20.03
C ILE A 101 -3.51 -5.40 21.01
N LEU A 102 -2.26 -5.48 20.53
CA LEU A 102 -1.14 -5.98 21.34
C LEU A 102 -0.35 -4.85 21.98
N LEU A 103 -0.07 -3.76 21.26
CA LEU A 103 0.89 -2.74 21.72
C LEU A 103 0.24 -1.57 22.46
N GLN A 104 -0.96 -1.14 22.07
CA GLN A 104 -1.68 -0.07 22.78
C GLN A 104 -1.96 -0.40 24.26
N PRO A 105 -2.43 -1.61 24.63
CA PRO A 105 -2.67 -1.95 26.03
C PRO A 105 -1.41 -1.99 26.90
N LEU A 106 -0.24 -2.17 26.30
CA LEU A 106 1.05 -2.24 26.99
C LEU A 106 1.64 -0.86 27.34
N GLY A 107 0.96 0.24 26.94
CA GLY A 107 1.35 1.61 27.23
C GLY A 107 1.99 2.32 26.04
N GLY A 108 1.41 3.46 25.64
CA GLY A 108 1.79 4.29 24.49
C GLY A 108 3.08 5.10 24.67
N GLY A 109 4.18 4.42 25.02
CA GLY A 109 5.50 5.02 25.24
C GLY A 109 6.31 5.27 23.95
N LEU A 110 7.61 5.56 24.13
CA LEU A 110 8.57 5.77 23.04
C LEU A 110 8.63 4.59 22.07
N MET A 111 8.50 3.35 22.56
CA MET A 111 8.57 2.15 21.72
C MET A 111 7.47 2.13 20.65
N LEU A 112 6.22 2.45 21.01
CA LEU A 112 5.10 2.51 20.07
C LEU A 112 5.32 3.62 19.02
N ARG A 113 5.86 4.77 19.44
CA ARG A 113 6.17 5.90 18.55
C ARG A 113 7.28 5.55 17.56
N THR A 114 8.35 4.91 18.02
CA THR A 114 9.45 4.49 17.14
C THR A 114 8.99 3.41 16.17
N LEU A 115 8.26 2.38 16.64
CA LEU A 115 7.78 1.32 15.78
C LEU A 115 6.81 1.85 14.69
N SER A 116 5.83 2.69 15.07
CA SER A 116 4.88 3.26 14.11
C SER A 116 5.56 4.16 13.08
N SER A 117 6.54 4.96 13.51
CA SER A 117 7.39 5.76 12.62
C SER A 117 8.16 4.89 11.63
N THR A 118 8.75 3.79 12.10
CA THR A 118 9.48 2.83 11.26
C THR A 118 8.56 2.19 10.22
N VAL A 119 7.33 1.81 10.60
CA VAL A 119 6.36 1.24 9.66
C VAL A 119 6.07 2.20 8.51
N VAL A 120 5.77 3.47 8.80
CA VAL A 120 5.51 4.45 7.73
C VAL A 120 6.69 4.68 6.83
N ILE A 121 7.90 4.79 7.40
CA ILE A 121 9.11 4.97 6.60
C ILE A 121 9.34 3.74 5.71
N ALA A 122 9.13 2.53 6.23
CA ALA A 122 9.26 1.29 5.47
C ALA A 122 8.23 1.22 4.33
N VAL A 123 6.96 1.52 4.58
CA VAL A 123 5.93 1.54 3.54
C VAL A 123 6.22 2.62 2.50
N LEU A 124 6.62 3.82 2.93
CA LEU A 124 7.00 4.90 2.02
C LEU A 124 8.16 4.48 1.12
N ALA A 125 9.17 3.80 1.65
CA ALA A 125 10.29 3.28 0.88
C ALA A 125 9.83 2.25 -0.17
N VAL A 126 8.92 1.34 0.21
CA VAL A 126 8.32 0.37 -0.71
C VAL A 126 7.53 1.06 -1.83
N VAL A 127 6.71 2.05 -1.48
CA VAL A 127 5.89 2.82 -2.44
C VAL A 127 6.78 3.61 -3.40
N ILE A 128 7.83 4.28 -2.90
CA ILE A 128 8.79 5.02 -3.74
C ILE A 128 9.55 4.07 -4.67
N PHE A 129 10.00 2.92 -4.17
CA PHE A 129 10.66 1.91 -4.98
C PHE A 129 9.75 1.41 -6.11
N ALA A 130 8.50 1.07 -5.77
CA ALA A 130 7.50 0.67 -6.75
C ALA A 130 7.19 1.77 -7.76
N LEU A 131 7.14 3.03 -7.31
CA LEU A 131 6.97 4.20 -8.17
C LEU A 131 8.05 4.29 -9.23
N VAL A 132 9.31 4.22 -8.81
CA VAL A 132 10.48 4.34 -9.69
C VAL A 132 10.51 3.21 -10.72
N GLU A 133 10.27 1.96 -10.31
CA GLU A 133 10.29 0.82 -11.22
C GLU A 133 9.12 0.84 -12.22
N CYS A 134 7.91 1.20 -11.78
CA CYS A 134 6.77 1.38 -12.67
C CYS A 134 6.99 2.50 -13.70
N ILE A 135 7.59 3.63 -13.31
CA ILE A 135 7.94 4.73 -14.24
C ILE A 135 8.95 4.24 -15.29
N ARG A 136 9.94 3.46 -14.86
CA ARG A 136 10.92 2.80 -15.75
C ARG A 136 10.30 1.73 -16.65
N GLY A 137 9.04 1.35 -16.42
CA GLY A 137 8.35 0.29 -17.16
C GLY A 137 8.87 -1.09 -16.81
N ARG A 138 9.35 -1.27 -15.58
CA ARG A 138 9.81 -2.55 -15.02
C ARG A 138 8.84 -3.00 -13.95
N GLU A 139 8.79 -4.30 -13.72
CA GLU A 139 8.05 -4.90 -12.62
C GLU A 139 8.79 -4.60 -11.32
N PRO A 140 8.15 -3.98 -10.31
CA PRO A 140 8.81 -3.74 -9.03
C PRO A 140 9.10 -5.07 -8.33
N ASP A 141 10.37 -5.44 -8.25
CA ASP A 141 10.79 -6.71 -7.64
C ASP A 141 11.01 -6.53 -6.13
N LEU A 142 9.92 -6.65 -5.35
CA LEU A 142 10.00 -6.67 -3.89
C LEU A 142 10.40 -8.08 -3.42
N PRO A 143 11.55 -8.26 -2.74
CA PRO A 143 12.03 -9.58 -2.35
C PRO A 143 10.99 -10.32 -1.48
N GLY A 144 10.72 -11.58 -1.83
CA GLY A 144 9.70 -12.42 -1.18
C GLY A 144 8.27 -12.20 -1.72
N LEU A 145 7.83 -10.94 -1.84
CA LEU A 145 6.49 -10.60 -2.34
C LEU A 145 6.34 -10.84 -3.83
N SER A 146 7.30 -10.41 -4.64
CA SER A 146 7.26 -10.57 -6.10
C SER A 146 7.15 -12.04 -6.52
N GLN A 147 7.85 -12.94 -5.81
CA GLN A 147 7.80 -14.37 -6.05
C GLN A 147 6.43 -14.96 -5.68
N ALA A 148 5.85 -14.54 -4.55
CA ALA A 148 4.49 -14.95 -4.17
C ALA A 148 3.45 -14.50 -5.20
N VAL A 149 3.57 -13.27 -5.71
CA VAL A 149 2.71 -12.72 -6.78
C VAL A 149 2.86 -13.54 -8.07
N ARG A 150 4.09 -13.84 -8.50
CA ARG A 150 4.34 -14.65 -9.69
C ARG A 150 3.71 -16.04 -9.57
N MET A 151 3.80 -16.67 -8.41
CA MET A 151 3.21 -18.00 -8.15
C MET A 151 1.68 -17.99 -8.17
N GLN A 152 1.03 -16.88 -7.83
CA GLN A 152 -0.44 -16.76 -7.87
C GLN A 152 -1.00 -16.41 -9.25
N LEU A 153 -0.18 -15.80 -10.11
CA LEU A 153 -0.58 -15.40 -11.47
C LEU A 153 -0.28 -16.48 -12.53
N TYR A 154 0.52 -17.49 -12.18
CA TYR A 154 0.75 -18.71 -12.96
C TYR A 154 -0.35 -19.74 -12.69
#